data_AF-A0A2N5RUJ7-F1
#
_entry.id   AF-A0A2N5RUJ7-F1
#
_cell.length_a   1.000
_cell.length_b   1.000
_cell.length_c   1.000
_cell.angle_alpha   90.00
_cell.angle_beta   90.00
_cell.angle_gamma   90.00
#
_symmetry.space_group_name_H-M   'P 1'
#
loop_
_entity.id
_entity.type
_entity.pdbx_description
1 polymer ?
#
loop_
_entity_poly.entity_id
_entity_poly.type
_entity_poly.pdbx_seq_one_letter_code
_entity_poly.pdbx_strand_id
1 'polypeptide(L)'
;GFGPPPPPPPPPPPTGHDSSFHSLSGQEFNHLRRIEPLKIPDLWFSGDAVQLTSFLRAIPDLNGVPFILPALQTVESLLGGLIAIFGNKFSKENAKRALAACKQQNLTIGEYNAQFSSLIYLVKDVPENQIEKYVSGLNPCIVRKEMSKQWREA
;
A
#
# COMPACT_ATOMS: atom_id res chain seq x y z
N GLY A 1 45.37 42.62 17.80
CA GLY A 1 44.65 42.05 16.65
C GLY A 1 44.43 40.58 16.92
N PHE A 2 43.19 40.19 17.22
CA PHE A 2 42.81 38.79 17.41
C PHE A 2 42.41 38.23 16.05
N GLY A 3 43.16 37.22 15.56
CA GLY A 3 42.83 36.51 14.33
C GLY A 3 41.56 35.65 14.49
N PRO A 4 40.91 35.28 13.38
CA PRO A 4 39.68 34.48 13.44
C PRO A 4 39.96 33.08 14.02
N PRO A 5 38.99 32.50 14.76
CA PRO A 5 39.14 31.17 15.34
C PRO A 5 39.20 30.09 14.25
N PRO A 6 39.89 28.96 14.52
CA PRO A 6 39.97 27.85 13.57
C PRO A 6 38.59 27.20 13.34
N PRO A 7 38.35 26.62 12.16
CA PRO A 7 37.09 25.94 11.85
C PRO A 7 36.91 24.67 12.69
N PRO A 8 35.65 24.29 13.00
CA PRO A 8 35.36 23.08 13.75
C PRO A 8 35.70 21.81 12.95
N PRO A 9 36.01 20.68 13.61
CA PRO A 9 36.27 19.41 12.95
C PRO A 9 35.02 18.88 12.22
N PRO A 10 35.21 18.08 11.15
CA PRO A 10 34.09 17.47 10.43
C PRO A 10 33.32 16.48 11.33
N PRO A 11 31.99 16.33 11.12
CA PRO A 11 31.18 15.39 11.89
C PRO A 11 31.59 13.93 11.61
N PRO A 12 31.45 13.03 12.62
CA PRO A 12 31.70 11.60 12.42
C PRO A 12 30.69 10.99 11.42
N PRO A 13 31.06 9.91 10.72
CA PRO A 13 30.15 9.22 9.81
C PRO A 13 28.93 8.68 10.58
N PRO A 14 27.75 8.59 9.92
CA PRO A 14 26.54 8.12 10.59
C PRO A 14 26.71 6.65 11.00
N THR A 15 26.88 6.41 12.29
CA THR A 15 26.73 5.09 12.90
C THR A 15 25.24 4.73 12.86
N GLY A 16 24.83 4.03 11.81
CA GLY A 16 23.52 3.43 11.73
C GLY A 16 23.42 2.27 12.73
N HIS A 17 22.82 2.51 13.89
CA HIS A 17 22.30 1.48 14.78
C HIS A 17 21.06 2.00 15.49
N ASP A 18 19.93 2.00 14.78
CA ASP A 18 18.62 1.84 15.40
C ASP A 18 18.26 0.35 15.33
N SER A 19 18.85 -0.43 16.23
CA SER A 19 18.49 -1.84 16.43
C SER A 19 17.47 -1.93 17.56
N SER A 20 16.31 -1.29 17.36
CA SER A 20 15.09 -1.53 18.14
C SER A 20 14.06 -2.24 17.26
N PHE A 21 14.52 -3.23 16.50
CA PHE A 21 13.69 -4.36 16.12
C PHE A 21 14.03 -5.45 17.11
N HIS A 22 13.11 -5.76 18.03
CA HIS A 22 13.11 -7.08 18.62
C HIS A 22 13.02 -8.06 17.44
N SER A 23 14.17 -8.63 17.06
CA SER A 23 14.19 -9.81 16.21
C SER A 23 13.30 -10.81 16.92
N LEU A 24 12.20 -11.18 16.27
CA LEU A 24 11.47 -12.40 16.59
C LEU A 24 12.53 -13.49 16.62
N SER A 25 12.98 -13.83 17.83
CA SER A 25 14.01 -14.82 18.06
C SER A 25 13.57 -16.08 17.32
N GLY A 26 14.48 -16.67 16.55
CA GLY A 26 14.23 -17.81 15.67
C GLY A 26 13.73 -19.08 16.38
N GLN A 27 13.37 -18.99 17.66
CA GLN A 27 12.77 -20.05 18.45
C GLN A 27 11.32 -20.37 18.02
N GLU A 28 10.54 -19.36 17.62
CA GLU A 28 9.15 -19.53 17.14
C GLU A 28 9.07 -20.15 15.73
N PHE A 29 10.14 -20.09 14.94
CA PHE A 29 10.17 -20.71 13.60
C PHE A 29 10.84 -22.09 13.61
N ASN A 30 11.31 -22.58 14.75
CA ASN A 30 11.95 -23.90 14.83
C ASN A 30 10.99 -25.05 14.55
N HIS A 31 9.68 -24.88 14.78
CA HIS A 31 8.69 -25.88 14.37
C HIS A 31 8.37 -25.83 12.86
N LEU A 32 8.56 -24.68 12.20
CA LEU A 32 8.45 -24.54 10.75
C LEU A 32 9.71 -25.05 10.02
N ARG A 33 10.87 -25.11 10.70
CA ARG A 33 12.13 -25.63 10.16
C ARG A 33 12.17 -27.14 9.89
N ARG A 34 11.17 -27.92 10.32
CA ARG A 34 11.11 -29.36 10.02
C ARG A 34 10.52 -29.66 8.64
N ILE A 35 9.82 -28.71 8.02
CA ILE A 35 9.38 -28.91 6.64
C ILE A 35 10.51 -28.42 5.75
N GLU A 36 11.54 -29.24 5.59
CA GLU A 36 12.42 -29.12 4.44
C GLU A 36 11.49 -29.08 3.21
N PRO A 37 11.46 -27.99 2.43
CA PRO A 37 10.67 -27.96 1.22
C PRO A 37 11.10 -29.18 0.42
N LEU A 38 10.17 -30.11 0.13
CA LEU A 38 10.47 -31.17 -0.82
C LEU A 38 11.08 -30.47 -2.03
N LYS A 39 12.35 -30.76 -2.32
CA LYS A 39 13.01 -30.25 -3.51
C LYS A 39 12.28 -30.87 -4.68
N ILE A 40 11.19 -30.24 -5.08
CA ILE A 40 10.53 -30.49 -6.35
C ILE A 40 11.62 -30.17 -7.37
N PRO A 41 12.17 -31.18 -8.08
CA PRO A 41 13.14 -30.92 -9.12
C PRO A 41 12.54 -29.88 -10.06
N ASP A 42 13.32 -28.93 -10.58
CA ASP A 42 12.85 -27.90 -11.52
C ASP A 42 12.22 -28.56 -12.77
N LEU A 43 10.97 -28.97 -12.63
CA LEU A 43 10.17 -29.65 -13.63
C LEU A 43 9.31 -28.54 -14.23
N TRP A 44 9.90 -27.87 -15.20
CA TRP A 44 9.19 -26.98 -16.09
C TRP A 44 8.02 -27.77 -16.70
N PHE A 45 6.79 -27.33 -16.42
CA PHE A 45 5.60 -27.95 -16.95
C PHE A 45 5.56 -27.75 -18.47
N SER A 46 5.90 -28.77 -19.23
CA SER A 46 5.82 -28.77 -20.70
C SER A 46 4.36 -28.74 -21.22
N GLY A 47 3.35 -28.60 -20.36
CA GLY A 47 1.93 -28.63 -20.73
C GLY A 47 1.35 -30.03 -21.00
N ASP A 48 2.13 -31.10 -20.79
CA ASP A 48 1.68 -32.48 -20.97
C ASP A 48 0.89 -32.98 -19.74
N ALA A 49 -0.39 -33.28 -19.94
CA ALA A 49 -1.30 -33.78 -18.91
C ALA A 49 -0.86 -35.12 -18.29
N VAL A 50 -0.13 -35.96 -19.04
CA VAL A 50 0.36 -37.26 -18.55
C VAL A 50 1.52 -37.07 -17.56
N GLN A 51 2.39 -36.09 -17.83
CA GLN A 51 3.48 -35.71 -16.93
C GLN A 51 2.95 -35.03 -15.67
N LEU A 52 1.92 -34.17 -15.79
CA LEU A 52 1.23 -33.59 -14.63
C LEU A 52 0.61 -34.66 -13.73
N THR A 53 -0.06 -35.64 -14.31
CA THR A 53 -0.70 -36.71 -13.55
C THR A 53 0.33 -37.57 -12.81
N SER A 54 1.46 -37.87 -13.45
CA SER A 54 2.55 -38.65 -12.83
C SER A 54 3.26 -37.86 -11.72
N PHE A 55 3.45 -36.55 -11.91
CA PHE A 55 3.99 -35.65 -10.90
C PHE A 55 3.07 -35.52 -9.68
N LEU A 56 1.78 -35.26 -9.89
CA LEU A 56 0.79 -35.17 -8.81
C LEU A 56 0.67 -36.47 -8.01
N ARG A 57 0.92 -37.62 -8.64
CA ARG A 57 0.97 -38.93 -7.97
C ARG A 57 2.28 -39.17 -7.19
N ALA A 58 3.37 -38.52 -7.61
CA ALA A 58 4.68 -38.61 -6.96
C ALA A 58 4.82 -37.66 -5.77
N ILE A 59 3.96 -36.64 -5.67
CA ILE A 59 3.72 -35.95 -4.41
C ILE A 59 3.07 -37.01 -3.51
N PRO A 60 3.75 -37.49 -2.45
CA PRO A 60 3.14 -38.43 -1.53
C PRO A 60 1.84 -37.79 -1.07
N ASP A 61 0.76 -38.53 -1.24
CA ASP A 61 -0.57 -38.18 -0.78
C ASP A 61 -0.46 -37.29 0.44
N LEU A 62 -1.03 -36.09 0.38
CA LEU A 62 -1.22 -35.25 1.57
C LEU A 62 -2.24 -35.99 2.47
N ASN A 63 -1.97 -37.23 2.87
CA ASN A 63 -2.74 -38.14 3.72
C ASN A 63 -4.25 -38.22 3.43
N GLY A 64 -4.71 -38.06 2.19
CA GLY A 64 -6.13 -37.97 1.87
C GLY A 64 -6.81 -36.75 2.49
N VAL A 65 -6.04 -35.77 2.96
CA VAL A 65 -6.52 -34.48 3.45
C VAL A 65 -6.75 -33.62 2.22
N PRO A 66 -8.01 -33.25 1.91
CA PRO A 66 -8.26 -32.33 0.81
C PRO A 66 -7.50 -31.04 1.09
N PHE A 67 -6.66 -30.62 0.13
CA PHE A 67 -5.96 -29.34 0.19
C PHE A 67 -6.99 -28.21 0.03
N ILE A 68 -7.65 -27.86 1.12
CA ILE A 68 -8.63 -26.79 1.18
C ILE A 68 -7.92 -25.59 1.78
N LEU A 69 -7.58 -24.62 0.94
CA LEU A 69 -7.24 -23.29 1.42
C LEU A 69 -8.51 -22.70 2.04
N PRO A 70 -8.54 -22.35 3.35
CA PRO A 70 -9.74 -21.83 4.00
C PRO A 70 -10.32 -20.60 3.28
N ALA A 71 -9.43 -19.77 2.70
CA ALA A 71 -9.83 -18.62 1.90
C ALA A 71 -10.53 -19.00 0.58
N LEU A 72 -10.40 -20.22 0.06
CA LEU A 72 -11.05 -20.65 -1.20
C LEU A 72 -12.36 -21.42 -0.96
N GLN A 73 -12.79 -21.55 0.29
CA GLN A 73 -13.94 -22.38 0.65
C GLN A 73 -15.28 -21.75 0.25
N THR A 74 -15.38 -20.42 0.28
CA THR A 74 -16.54 -19.66 -0.20
C THR A 74 -16.10 -18.37 -0.90
N VAL A 75 -17.00 -17.74 -1.65
CA VAL A 75 -16.75 -16.44 -2.29
C VAL A 75 -16.46 -15.36 -1.24
N GLU A 76 -17.17 -15.38 -0.11
CA GLU A 76 -16.96 -14.45 1.01
C GLU A 76 -15.58 -14.67 1.65
N SER A 77 -15.18 -15.93 1.81
CA SER A 77 -13.87 -16.30 2.37
C SER A 77 -12.73 -15.86 1.44
N LEU A 78 -12.95 -15.94 0.13
CA LEU A 78 -11.99 -15.51 -0.88
C LEU A 78 -11.84 -14.00 -0.87
N LEU A 79 -12.95 -13.28 -0.94
CA LEU A 79 -12.97 -11.82 -0.87
C LEU A 79 -12.38 -11.32 0.45
N GLY A 80 -12.74 -11.95 1.57
CA GLY A 80 -12.19 -11.65 2.90
C GLY A 80 -10.68 -11.87 2.96
N GLY A 81 -10.18 -12.98 2.41
CA GLY A 81 -8.74 -13.26 2.30
C GLY A 81 -8.00 -12.25 1.43
N LEU A 82 -8.55 -11.91 0.26
CA LEU A 82 -7.98 -10.92 -0.65
C LEU A 82 -7.94 -9.53 0.01
N ILE A 83 -9.00 -9.10 0.69
CA ILE A 83 -9.03 -7.84 1.43
C ILE A 83 -8.08 -7.88 2.63
N ALA A 84 -7.92 -9.04 3.28
CA ALA A 84 -7.01 -9.17 4.41
C ALA A 84 -5.54 -9.03 4.00
N ILE A 85 -5.17 -9.63 2.86
CA ILE A 85 -3.79 -9.69 2.35
C ILE A 85 -3.45 -8.45 1.53
N PHE A 86 -4.32 -8.07 0.58
CA PHE A 86 -4.07 -7.01 -0.39
C PHE A 86 -4.91 -5.75 -0.15
N GLY A 87 -5.96 -5.83 0.68
CA GLY A 87 -6.79 -4.69 0.97
C GLY A 87 -6.03 -3.63 1.74
N ASN A 88 -6.26 -2.37 1.39
CA ASN A 88 -5.67 -1.24 2.08
C ASN A 88 -6.33 -1.08 3.47
N LYS A 89 -5.66 -1.57 4.51
CA LYS A 89 -6.08 -1.46 5.93
C LYS A 89 -6.26 -0.02 6.41
N PHE A 90 -5.66 0.94 5.69
CA PHE A 90 -5.75 2.37 5.96
C PHE A 90 -6.46 3.11 4.83
N SER A 91 -7.36 2.47 4.08
CA SER A 91 -8.04 3.09 2.92
C SER A 91 -8.66 4.44 3.26
N LYS A 92 -9.36 4.54 4.40
CA LYS A 92 -9.96 5.78 4.90
C LYS A 92 -8.90 6.84 5.24
N GLU A 93 -7.89 6.47 6.01
CA GLU A 93 -6.85 7.41 6.47
C GLU A 93 -5.93 7.85 5.33
N ASN A 94 -5.63 6.96 4.40
CA ASN A 94 -4.91 7.27 3.17
C ASN A 94 -5.74 8.19 2.28
N ALA A 95 -7.06 7.97 2.16
CA ALA A 95 -7.95 8.87 1.43
C ALA A 95 -7.99 10.26 2.08
N LYS A 96 -8.04 10.36 3.42
CA LYS A 96 -7.95 11.65 4.13
C LYS A 96 -6.63 12.38 3.87
N ARG A 97 -5.49 11.66 3.92
CA ARG A 97 -4.17 12.23 3.61
C ARG A 97 -4.09 12.70 2.15
N ALA A 98 -4.59 11.88 1.22
CA ALA A 98 -4.63 12.21 -0.21
C ALA A 98 -5.54 13.42 -0.47
N LEU A 99 -6.69 13.51 0.21
CA LEU A 99 -7.60 14.64 0.12
C LEU A 99 -6.94 15.93 0.63
N ALA A 100 -6.20 15.86 1.75
CA ALA A 100 -5.48 17.02 2.28
C ALA A 100 -4.35 17.51 1.35
N ALA A 101 -3.76 16.60 0.57
CA ALA A 101 -2.73 16.92 -0.41
C ALA A 101 -3.30 17.19 -1.82
N CYS A 102 -4.61 17.06 -2.03
CA CYS A 102 -5.25 17.11 -3.33
C CYS A 102 -5.19 18.53 -3.90
N LYS A 103 -4.57 18.66 -5.07
CA LYS A 103 -4.44 19.92 -5.81
C LYS A 103 -4.56 19.61 -7.29
N GLN A 104 -5.18 20.51 -8.05
CA GLN A 104 -5.35 20.36 -9.50
C GLN A 104 -4.00 20.27 -10.21
N GLN A 105 -3.04 21.13 -9.88
CA GLN A 105 -1.72 21.19 -10.51
C GLN A 105 -1.83 21.21 -12.05
N ASN A 106 -1.34 20.15 -12.70
CA ASN A 106 -1.28 19.97 -14.15
C ASN A 106 -2.49 19.21 -14.70
N LEU A 107 -3.40 18.75 -13.83
CA LEU A 107 -4.61 18.03 -14.22
C LEU A 107 -5.61 18.98 -14.89
N THR A 108 -6.35 18.43 -15.84
CA THR A 108 -7.56 19.08 -16.33
C THR A 108 -8.58 19.22 -15.20
N ILE A 109 -9.52 20.15 -15.34
CA ILE A 109 -10.60 20.33 -14.36
C ILE A 109 -11.40 19.04 -14.20
N GLY A 110 -11.69 18.33 -15.30
CA GLY A 110 -12.42 17.07 -15.27
C GLY A 110 -11.71 15.99 -14.45
N GLU A 111 -10.40 15.83 -14.64
CA GLU A 111 -9.59 14.86 -13.90
C GLU A 111 -9.51 15.21 -12.41
N TYR A 112 -9.29 16.49 -12.09
CA TYR A 112 -9.30 16.96 -10.71
C TYR A 112 -10.66 16.73 -10.04
N ASN A 113 -11.76 17.02 -10.73
CA ASN A 113 -13.11 16.80 -10.20
C ASN A 113 -13.38 15.33 -9.94
N ALA A 114 -12.98 14.46 -10.86
CA ALA A 114 -13.12 13.01 -10.70
C ALA A 114 -12.28 12.50 -9.52
N GLN A 115 -11.03 12.96 -9.38
CA GLN A 115 -10.14 12.58 -8.29
C GLN A 115 -10.68 13.07 -6.93
N PHE A 116 -11.03 14.35 -6.82
CA PHE A 116 -11.55 14.94 -5.59
C PHE A 116 -12.86 14.24 -5.16
N SER A 117 -13.80 14.05 -6.09
CA SER A 117 -15.07 13.37 -5.81
C SER A 117 -14.86 11.93 -5.36
N SER A 118 -13.91 11.22 -5.97
CA SER A 118 -13.57 9.85 -5.56
C SER A 118 -13.01 9.80 -4.14
N LEU A 119 -12.14 10.75 -3.77
CA LEU A 119 -11.58 10.84 -2.42
C LEU A 119 -12.65 11.18 -1.38
N ILE A 120 -13.55 12.12 -1.68
CA ILE A 120 -14.68 12.45 -0.81
C ILE A 120 -15.54 11.21 -0.54
N TYR A 121 -15.87 10.45 -1.58
CA TYR A 121 -16.69 9.24 -1.44
C TYR A 121 -16.03 8.21 -0.51
N LEU A 122 -14.71 8.05 -0.58
CA LEU A 122 -13.95 7.11 0.24
C LEU A 122 -13.84 7.53 1.71
N VAL A 123 -13.88 8.83 2.00
CA VAL A 123 -13.75 9.33 3.39
C VAL A 123 -15.02 9.09 4.21
N LYS A 124 -16.19 8.82 3.57
CA LYS A 124 -17.53 8.54 4.16
C LYS A 124 -18.10 9.62 5.10
N ASP A 125 -17.26 10.33 5.83
CA ASP A 125 -17.62 11.53 6.60
C ASP A 125 -17.57 12.71 5.63
N VAL A 126 -18.69 13.40 5.43
CA VAL A 126 -18.78 14.66 4.66
C VAL A 126 -18.08 15.74 5.50
N PRO A 127 -16.90 16.26 5.11
CA PRO A 127 -16.35 17.41 5.80
C PRO A 127 -17.28 18.60 5.63
N GLU A 128 -17.57 19.36 6.68
CA GLU A 128 -18.33 20.62 6.58
C GLU A 128 -17.64 21.65 5.66
N ASN A 129 -16.36 21.44 5.33
CA ASN A 129 -15.52 22.31 4.51
C ASN A 129 -15.12 21.77 3.12
N GLN A 130 -15.94 20.91 2.50
CA GLN A 130 -15.53 20.32 1.20
C GLN A 130 -15.32 21.36 0.11
N ILE A 131 -16.20 22.37 0.05
CA ILE A 131 -16.15 23.42 -0.97
C ILE A 131 -14.86 24.22 -0.80
N GLU A 132 -14.55 24.62 0.44
CA GLU A 132 -13.32 25.34 0.77
C GLU A 132 -12.07 24.54 0.39
N LYS A 133 -12.04 23.24 0.72
CA LYS A 133 -10.94 22.35 0.33
C LYS A 133 -10.82 22.22 -1.18
N TYR A 134 -11.93 22.01 -1.87
CA TYR A 134 -11.98 21.90 -3.32
C TYR A 134 -11.44 23.18 -3.98
N VAL A 135 -11.90 24.35 -3.53
CA VAL A 135 -11.47 25.67 -4.02
C VAL A 135 -9.99 25.92 -3.71
N SER A 136 -9.51 25.54 -2.53
CA SER A 136 -8.09 25.70 -2.15
C SER A 136 -7.13 24.86 -3.00
N GLY A 137 -7.61 23.72 -3.53
CA GLY A 137 -6.84 22.84 -4.40
C GLY A 137 -6.91 23.21 -5.89
N LEU A 138 -7.88 24.04 -6.31
CA LEU A 138 -8.03 24.47 -7.70
C LEU A 138 -6.89 25.39 -8.15
N ASN A 139 -6.64 25.41 -9.46
CA ASN A 139 -5.71 26.37 -10.05
C ASN A 139 -6.25 27.81 -9.83
N PRO A 140 -5.49 28.72 -9.19
CA PRO A 140 -5.94 30.08 -8.90
C PRO A 140 -6.32 30.90 -10.13
N CYS A 141 -5.82 30.57 -11.31
CA CYS A 141 -6.20 31.24 -12.56
C CYS A 141 -7.68 31.01 -12.92
N ILE A 142 -8.19 29.81 -12.66
CA ILE A 142 -9.60 29.45 -12.93
C ILE A 142 -10.50 30.19 -11.95
N VAL A 143 -10.15 30.15 -10.66
CA VAL A 143 -10.84 30.90 -9.59
C VAL A 143 -10.93 32.39 -9.96
N ARG A 144 -9.82 32.99 -10.38
CA ARG A 144 -9.79 34.42 -10.76
C ARG A 144 -10.64 34.76 -11.98
N LYS A 145 -10.73 33.85 -12.96
CA LYS A 145 -11.42 34.08 -14.22
C LYS A 145 -12.92 33.82 -14.13
N GLU A 146 -13.33 32.78 -13.40
CA GLU A 146 -14.71 32.29 -13.38
C GLU A 146 -15.52 32.78 -12.16
N MET A 147 -14.88 33.07 -11.01
CA MET A 147 -15.61 33.47 -9.81
C MET A 147 -15.86 34.98 -9.76
N SER A 148 -17.05 35.39 -9.29
CA SER A 148 -17.43 36.80 -9.15
C SER A 148 -16.57 37.53 -8.10
N LYS A 149 -16.48 38.86 -8.17
CA LYS A 149 -15.68 39.68 -7.23
C LYS A 149 -15.98 39.35 -5.76
N GLN A 150 -17.26 39.18 -5.41
CA GLN A 150 -17.70 38.88 -4.04
C GLN A 150 -17.11 37.59 -3.46
N TRP A 151 -16.83 36.58 -4.29
CA TRP A 151 -16.25 35.32 -3.86
C TRP A 151 -14.72 35.34 -3.75
N ARG A 152 -14.07 36.37 -4.29
CA ARG A 152 -12.61 36.54 -4.19
C ARG A 152 -12.19 37.39 -2.99
N GLU A 153 -13.13 38.12 -2.42
CA GLU A 153 -12.92 39.10 -1.33
C GLU A 153 -13.45 38.60 0.03
N ALA A 154 -14.09 37.42 0.08
CA ALA A 154 -14.56 36.73 1.28
C ALA A 154 -13.56 35.68 1.75
#